data_AF-A0A2N2FAJ2-F1
#
_entry.id   AF-A0A2N2FAJ2-F1
#
_cell.length_a   1.000
_cell.length_b   1.000
_cell.length_c   1.000
_cell.angle_alpha   90.00
_cell.angle_beta   90.00
_cell.angle_gamma   90.00
#
_symmetry.space_group_name_H-M   'P 1'
#
loop_
_entity.id
_entity.type
_entity.pdbx_description
1 polymer ?
#
loop_
_entity_poly.entity_id
_entity_poly.type
_entity_poly.pdbx_seq_one_letter_code
_entity_poly.pdbx_strand_id
1 'polypeptide(L)'
;RQTKAHATIRRAAHILLNCIRDGIADGTFRKNVNPYLLRAMFLGTIEHMFIQWHLKGLAKKEPVMDFLDPLIEAMMDGIRAKTQESGLVLRLNIDDAKLLNQMIQSQEEMENREYGVSRKSTKKDKHLSKKKE
;
A
#
# COMPACT_ATOMS: atom_id res chain seq x y z
N ARG A 1 -9.50 -28.36 31.15
CA ARG A 1 -8.38 -28.18 32.09
C ARG A 1 -7.60 -26.92 31.69
N GLN A 2 -7.52 -25.89 32.52
CA GLN A 2 -6.66 -24.73 32.23
C GLN A 2 -5.26 -25.00 32.76
N THR A 3 -4.32 -25.33 31.87
CA THR A 3 -2.90 -25.49 32.20
C THR A 3 -2.15 -24.16 31.96
N LYS A 4 -0.94 -24.02 32.52
CA LYS A 4 -0.06 -22.87 32.23
C LYS A 4 0.18 -22.71 30.73
N ALA A 5 0.35 -23.81 30.00
CA ALA A 5 0.49 -23.82 28.55
C ALA A 5 -0.76 -23.28 27.84
N HIS A 6 -1.95 -23.75 28.23
CA HIS A 6 -3.21 -23.26 27.69
C HIS A 6 -3.38 -21.75 27.90
N ALA A 7 -3.03 -21.21 29.08
CA ALA A 7 -3.10 -19.78 29.35
C ALA A 7 -2.15 -18.96 28.46
N THR A 8 -0.95 -19.47 28.18
CA THR A 8 0.01 -18.83 27.28
C THR A 8 -0.48 -18.81 25.84
N ILE A 9 -0.98 -19.95 25.33
CA ILE A 9 -1.54 -20.04 23.97
C ILE A 9 -2.73 -19.08 23.82
N ARG A 10 -3.63 -19.05 24.81
CA ARG A 10 -4.77 -18.13 24.82
C ARG A 10 -4.33 -16.68 24.76
N ARG A 11 -3.30 -16.28 25.52
CA ARG A 11 -2.75 -14.91 25.45
C ARG A 11 -2.19 -14.59 24.07
N ALA A 12 -1.37 -15.46 23.49
CA ALA A 12 -0.83 -15.26 22.15
C ALA A 12 -1.93 -15.11 21.09
N ALA A 13 -2.96 -15.96 21.14
CA ALA A 13 -4.10 -15.88 20.23
C ALA A 13 -4.90 -14.56 20.37
N HIS A 14 -4.98 -14.00 21.59
CA HIS A 14 -5.60 -12.69 21.81
C HIS A 14 -4.75 -11.55 21.29
N ILE A 15 -3.43 -11.58 21.50
CA ILE A 15 -2.50 -10.58 20.96
C ILE A 15 -2.62 -10.53 19.43
N LEU A 16 -2.56 -11.70 18.77
CA LEU A 16 -2.72 -11.80 17.33
C LEU A 16 -4.06 -11.23 16.85
N LEU A 17 -5.15 -11.53 17.54
CA LEU A 17 -6.47 -10.99 17.19
C LEU A 17 -6.51 -9.46 17.26
N ASN A 18 -5.87 -8.88 18.28
CA ASN A 18 -5.81 -7.43 18.45
C ASN A 18 -5.00 -6.80 17.30
N CYS A 19 -3.82 -7.34 16.99
CA CYS A 19 -3.03 -6.87 15.85
C CYS A 19 -3.81 -6.92 14.53
N ILE A 20 -4.59 -7.98 14.30
CA ILE A 20 -5.44 -8.09 13.10
C ILE A 20 -6.52 -6.99 13.09
N ARG A 21 -7.15 -6.71 14.23
CA ARG A 21 -8.17 -5.66 14.34
C ARG A 21 -7.59 -4.27 14.13
N ASP A 22 -6.43 -4.01 14.71
CA ASP A 22 -5.71 -2.75 14.57
C ASP A 22 -5.35 -2.51 13.10
N GLY A 23 -4.81 -3.53 12.42
CA GLY A 23 -4.50 -3.45 10.99
C GLY A 23 -5.73 -3.32 10.08
N ILE A 24 -6.91 -3.79 10.49
CA ILE A 24 -8.16 -3.51 9.76
C ILE A 24 -8.61 -2.06 10.00
N ALA A 25 -8.45 -1.56 11.24
CA ALA A 25 -8.86 -0.23 11.64
C ALA A 25 -8.00 0.88 11.00
N ASP A 26 -6.69 0.68 10.91
CA ASP A 26 -5.76 1.63 10.29
C ASP A 26 -5.72 1.54 8.76
N GLY A 27 -6.36 0.51 8.18
CA GLY A 27 -6.42 0.29 6.73
C GLY A 27 -5.24 -0.47 6.13
N THR A 28 -4.32 -1.01 6.94
CA THR A 28 -3.25 -1.90 6.50
C THR A 28 -3.80 -3.20 5.89
N PHE A 29 -4.87 -3.74 6.48
CA PHE A 29 -5.58 -4.93 6.02
C PHE A 29 -6.92 -4.57 5.38
N ARG A 30 -7.42 -5.43 4.48
CA ARG A 30 -8.69 -5.23 3.79
C ARG A 30 -9.85 -5.11 4.80
N LYS A 31 -10.82 -4.23 4.54
CA LYS A 31 -11.98 -4.03 5.43
C LYS A 31 -12.98 -5.20 5.43
N ASN A 32 -12.98 -6.03 4.39
CA ASN A 32 -13.96 -7.11 4.19
C ASN A 32 -13.46 -8.48 4.65
N VAL A 33 -12.47 -8.56 5.54
CA VAL A 33 -12.00 -9.84 6.11
C VAL A 33 -12.47 -10.02 7.56
N ASN A 34 -12.84 -11.25 7.89
CA ASN A 34 -13.25 -11.60 9.25
C ASN A 34 -12.00 -11.81 10.14
N PRO A 35 -11.81 -11.02 11.22
CA PRO A 35 -10.62 -11.10 12.05
C PRO A 35 -10.46 -12.44 12.79
N TYR A 36 -11.56 -13.14 13.07
CA TYR A 36 -11.52 -14.47 13.69
C TYR A 36 -11.07 -15.54 12.70
N LEU A 37 -11.46 -15.43 11.43
CA LEU A 37 -11.02 -16.32 10.37
C LEU A 37 -9.53 -16.14 10.09
N LEU A 38 -9.06 -14.89 10.00
CA LEU A 38 -7.64 -14.56 9.91
C LEU A 38 -6.85 -15.19 11.06
N ARG A 39 -7.27 -14.98 12.31
CA ARG A 39 -6.60 -15.58 13.47
C ARG A 39 -6.54 -17.11 13.36
N ALA A 40 -7.62 -17.76 12.95
CA ALA A 40 -7.66 -19.21 12.78
C ALA A 40 -6.70 -19.68 11.68
N MET A 41 -6.64 -18.95 10.56
CA MET A 41 -5.72 -19.22 9.46
C MET A 41 -4.26 -19.10 9.91
N PHE A 42 -3.88 -17.99 10.55
CA PHE A 42 -2.51 -17.81 11.06
C PHE A 42 -2.11 -18.91 12.04
N LEU A 43 -2.94 -19.18 13.06
CA LEU A 43 -2.61 -20.19 14.07
C LEU A 43 -2.56 -21.60 13.46
N GLY A 44 -3.51 -21.94 12.58
CA GLY A 44 -3.55 -23.24 11.92
C GLY A 44 -2.34 -23.47 11.01
N THR A 45 -1.93 -22.46 10.24
CA THR A 45 -0.76 -22.60 9.35
C THR A 45 0.53 -22.73 10.16
N ILE A 46 0.69 -21.95 11.23
CA ILE A 46 1.85 -22.06 12.14
C ILE A 46 1.88 -23.46 12.75
N GLU A 47 0.76 -23.95 13.28
CA GLU A 47 0.66 -25.29 13.86
C GLU A 47 1.04 -26.39 12.86
N HIS A 48 0.47 -26.35 11.66
CA HIS A 48 0.79 -27.34 10.61
C HIS A 48 2.25 -27.30 10.19
N MET A 49 2.85 -26.13 10.06
CA MET A 49 4.28 -25.97 9.76
C MET A 49 5.14 -26.62 10.84
N PHE A 50 4.87 -26.34 12.12
CA PHE A 50 5.63 -26.92 13.22
C PHE A 50 5.44 -28.44 13.32
N ILE A 51 4.22 -28.97 13.16
CA ILE A 51 3.97 -30.41 13.18
C ILE A 51 4.78 -31.10 12.07
N GLN A 52 4.72 -30.57 10.85
CA GLN A 52 5.45 -31.14 9.71
C GLN A 52 6.96 -31.08 9.90
N TRP A 53 7.48 -29.95 10.41
CA TRP A 53 8.91 -29.75 10.68
C TRP A 53 9.44 -30.75 11.73
N HIS A 54 8.69 -30.95 12.82
CA HIS A 54 9.04 -31.95 13.84
C HIS A 54 8.95 -33.38 13.29
N LEU A 55 7.88 -33.70 12.54
CA LEU A 55 7.65 -35.05 12.03
C LEU A 55 8.73 -35.50 11.02
N LYS A 56 9.24 -34.57 10.21
CA LYS A 56 10.35 -34.84 9.28
C LYS A 56 11.73 -34.97 9.96
N GLY A 57 11.81 -34.80 11.28
CA GLY A 57 13.07 -34.81 12.02
C GLY A 57 13.99 -33.62 11.66
N LEU A 58 13.44 -32.59 11.01
CA LEU A 58 14.18 -31.41 10.59
C LEU A 58 14.50 -30.47 11.76
N ALA A 59 13.84 -30.66 12.90
CA ALA A 59 14.09 -29.90 14.12
C ALA A 59 15.55 -29.87 14.59
N LYS A 60 16.37 -30.85 14.17
CA LYS A 60 17.79 -30.95 14.49
C LYS A 60 18.72 -30.56 13.34
N LYS A 61 18.17 -30.29 12.15
CA LYS A 61 18.92 -30.20 10.89
C LYS A 61 18.72 -28.88 10.15
N GLU A 62 17.52 -28.31 10.19
CA GLU A 62 17.16 -27.10 9.45
C GLU A 62 16.40 -26.13 10.36
N PRO A 63 16.76 -24.83 10.36
CA PRO A 63 16.03 -23.84 11.12
C PRO A 63 14.64 -23.65 10.52
N VAL A 64 13.60 -23.70 11.36
CA VAL A 64 12.21 -23.42 10.93
C VAL A 64 12.06 -22.01 10.31
N MET A 65 13.02 -21.12 10.61
CA MET A 65 13.02 -19.72 10.17
C MET A 65 13.09 -19.57 8.65
N ASP A 66 13.68 -20.53 7.93
CA ASP A 66 13.76 -20.49 6.46
C ASP A 66 12.37 -20.55 5.81
N PHE A 67 11.37 -21.06 6.53
CA PHE A 67 9.97 -21.12 6.08
C PHE A 67 9.13 -19.92 6.54
N LEU A 68 9.65 -19.10 7.46
CA LEU A 68 8.89 -18.01 8.07
C LEU A 68 8.65 -16.87 7.08
N ASP A 69 9.68 -16.45 6.36
CA ASP A 69 9.56 -15.31 5.43
C ASP A 69 8.58 -15.60 4.28
N PRO A 70 8.66 -16.75 3.56
CA PRO A 70 7.69 -17.08 2.52
C PRO A 70 6.26 -17.22 3.06
N LEU A 71 6.11 -17.75 4.27
CA LEU A 71 4.83 -17.91 4.94
C LEU A 71 4.20 -16.55 5.26
N ILE A 72 4.96 -15.65 5.89
CA ILE A 72 4.48 -14.31 6.22
C ILE A 72 4.12 -13.57 4.94
N GLU A 73 4.97 -13.59 3.92
CA GLU A 73 4.72 -12.90 2.65
C GLU A 73 3.40 -13.39 2.02
N ALA A 74 3.22 -14.70 1.88
CA ALA A 74 2.01 -15.28 1.28
C ALA A 74 0.74 -14.91 2.06
N MET A 75 0.80 -14.93 3.40
CA MET A 75 -0.34 -14.52 4.23
C MET A 75 -0.60 -13.01 4.14
N MET A 76 0.44 -12.19 4.15
CA MET A 76 0.34 -10.73 4.13
C MET A 76 -0.19 -10.23 2.79
N ASP A 77 0.33 -10.71 1.67
CA ASP A 77 -0.19 -10.41 0.32
C ASP A 77 -1.66 -10.81 0.20
N GLY A 78 -2.00 -11.95 0.81
CA GLY A 78 -3.35 -12.44 0.86
C GLY A 78 -4.32 -11.54 1.60
N ILE A 79 -3.89 -10.60 2.47
CA ILE A 79 -4.78 -9.84 3.36
C ILE A 79 -4.58 -8.32 3.29
N ARG A 80 -3.46 -7.87 2.70
CA ARG A 80 -3.08 -6.46 2.56
C ARG A 80 -4.15 -5.70 1.79
N ALA A 81 -4.45 -4.49 2.25
CA ALA A 81 -5.30 -3.58 1.52
C ALA A 81 -4.67 -3.31 0.15
N LYS A 82 -5.44 -3.48 -0.93
CA LYS A 82 -4.99 -3.03 -2.25
C LYS A 82 -4.93 -1.51 -2.18
N THR A 83 -3.74 -0.95 -2.31
CA THR A 83 -3.61 0.45 -2.70
C THR A 83 -4.32 0.57 -4.03
N GLN A 84 -5.48 1.22 -4.06
CA GLN A 84 -5.95 1.75 -5.33
C GLN A 84 -4.88 2.74 -5.73
N GLU A 85 -4.07 2.42 -6.73
CA GLU A 85 -3.39 3.46 -7.47
C GLU A 85 -4.51 4.41 -7.92
N SER A 86 -4.52 5.61 -7.35
CA SER A 86 -5.42 6.69 -7.76
C SER A 86 -4.94 7.23 -9.11
N GLY A 87 -4.91 6.35 -10.10
CA GLY A 87 -4.49 6.57 -11.46
C GLY A 87 -5.61 6.20 -12.41
N LEU A 88 -5.92 7.12 -13.33
CA LEU A 88 -6.84 6.83 -14.41
C LEU A 88 -6.10 5.98 -15.44
N VAL A 89 -6.46 4.69 -15.57
CA VAL A 89 -5.93 3.84 -16.65
C VAL A 89 -6.71 4.15 -17.92
N LEU A 90 -6.11 4.95 -18.80
CA LEU A 90 -6.67 5.25 -20.13
C LEU A 90 -6.06 4.28 -21.16
N ARG A 91 -6.89 3.40 -21.73
CA ARG A 91 -6.48 2.57 -22.88
C ARG A 91 -6.71 3.34 -24.17
N LEU A 92 -5.63 3.54 -24.93
CA LEU A 92 -5.63 4.27 -26.18
C LEU A 92 -5.00 3.42 -27.27
N ASN A 93 -5.46 3.59 -28.51
CA ASN A 93 -4.69 3.16 -29.66
C ASN A 93 -3.57 4.19 -29.94
N ILE A 94 -2.63 3.83 -30.83
CA ILE A 94 -1.45 4.66 -31.12
C ILE A 94 -1.84 6.02 -31.72
N ASP A 95 -2.96 6.10 -32.43
CA ASP A 95 -3.37 7.34 -33.09
C ASP A 95 -4.01 8.32 -32.11
N ASP A 96 -4.82 7.83 -31.18
CA ASP A 96 -5.40 8.60 -30.08
C ASP A 96 -4.33 9.08 -29.10
N ALA A 97 -3.26 8.30 -28.90
CA ALA A 97 -2.12 8.69 -28.09
C ALA A 97 -1.38 9.93 -28.65
N LYS A 98 -1.31 10.05 -29.99
CA LYS A 98 -0.71 11.23 -30.64
C LYS A 98 -1.57 12.48 -30.44
N LEU A 99 -2.90 12.35 -30.52
CA LEU A 99 -3.84 13.44 -30.28
C LEU A 99 -3.77 13.93 -28.83
N LEU A 100 -3.65 13.01 -27.88
CA LEU A 100 -3.46 13.35 -26.47
C LEU A 100 -2.16 14.11 -26.22
N ASN A 101 -1.07 13.69 -26.85
CA ASN A 101 0.20 14.41 -26.77
C ASN A 101 0.10 15.84 -27.32
N GLN A 102 -0.63 16.04 -28.42
CA GLN A 102 -0.86 17.37 -29.00
C GLN A 102 -1.72 18.25 -28.09
N MET A 103 -2.75 17.68 -27.44
CA MET A 103 -3.57 18.42 -26.48
C MET A 103 -2.78 18.88 -25.26
N ILE A 104 -1.92 18.03 -24.69
CA ILE A 104 -1.09 18.38 -23.54
C ILE A 104 -0.12 19.51 -23.89
N GLN A 105 0.56 19.41 -25.04
CA GLN A 105 1.48 20.47 -25.49
C GLN A 105 0.75 21.80 -25.74
N SER A 106 -0.47 21.75 -26.29
CA SER A 106 -1.27 22.96 -26.50
C SER A 106 -1.68 23.65 -25.19
N GLN A 107 -1.88 22.89 -24.10
CA GLN A 107 -2.20 23.45 -22.79
C GLN A 107 -0.98 24.09 -22.12
N GLU A 108 0.19 23.44 -22.17
CA GLU A 108 1.44 24.02 -21.64
C GLU A 108 1.86 25.31 -22.36
N GLU A 109 1.61 25.40 -23.67
CA GLU A 109 1.85 26.61 -24.45
C GLU A 109 0.88 27.75 -24.10
N MET A 110 -0.37 27.43 -23.76
CA MET A 110 -1.37 28.41 -23.32
C MET A 110 -1.04 28.96 -21.92
N GLU A 111 -0.66 28.08 -20.99
CA GLU A 111 -0.23 28.45 -19.62
C GLU A 111 1.02 29.34 -19.64
N ASN A 112 2.02 29.00 -20.49
CA ASN A 112 3.22 29.81 -20.64
C ASN A 112 2.95 31.18 -21.31
N ARG A 113 1.96 31.28 -22.20
CA ARG A 113 1.53 32.57 -22.77
C ARG A 113 0.85 33.44 -21.73
N GLU A 114 -0.01 32.90 -20.86
CA GLU A 114 -0.64 33.67 -19.78
C GLU A 114 0.39 34.19 -18.76
N TYR A 115 1.36 33.36 -18.35
CA TYR A 115 2.47 33.79 -17.50
C TYR A 115 3.38 34.84 -18.17
N GLY A 116 3.61 34.73 -19.47
CA GLY A 116 4.40 35.69 -20.26
C GLY A 116 3.73 37.06 -20.46
N VAL A 117 2.39 37.09 -20.60
CA VAL A 117 1.61 38.32 -20.74
C VAL A 117 1.55 39.11 -19.42
N SER A 118 1.41 38.42 -18.28
CA SER A 118 1.43 39.04 -16.94
C SER A 118 2.74 39.79 -16.64
N ARG A 119 3.88 39.29 -17.14
CA ARG A 119 5.21 39.93 -16.98
C ARG A 119 5.46 41.13 -17.91
N LYS A 120 4.76 41.21 -19.05
CA LYS A 120 4.84 42.37 -19.97
C LYS A 120 3.96 43.54 -19.52
N SER A 121 2.81 43.27 -18.89
CA SER A 121 1.94 44.33 -18.33
C SER A 121 2.62 45.11 -17.21
N THR A 122 3.33 44.43 -16.30
CA THR A 122 4.02 45.05 -15.16
C THR A 122 5.25 45.89 -15.52
N LYS A 123 5.84 45.70 -16.71
CA LYS A 123 6.97 46.53 -17.17
C LYS A 123 6.54 47.81 -17.91
N LYS A 124 5.32 47.88 -18.45
CA LYS A 124 4.86 49.06 -19.20
C LYS A 124 4.41 50.19 -18.26
N ASP A 125 3.89 49.87 -17.08
CA ASP A 125 3.45 50.88 -16.10
C ASP A 125 4.61 51.55 -15.33
N LYS A 126 5.78 50.91 -15.22
CA LYS A 126 6.94 51.52 -14.53
C LYS A 126 7.66 52.59 -15.35
N HIS A 127 7.41 52.71 -16.66
CA HIS A 127 8.07 53.72 -17.49
C HIS A 127 7.29 55.04 -17.63
N LEU A 128 5.99 55.07 -17.27
CA LEU A 128 5.15 56.27 -17.36
C LEU A 128 5.09 57.11 -16.06
N SER A 129 5.60 56.62 -14.94
CA SER A 129 5.52 57.30 -13.62
C SER A 129 6.79 58.06 -13.19
N LYS A 130 7.71 58.38 -14.11
CA LYS A 130 8.94 59.16 -13.79
C LYS A 130 9.04 60.52 -14.46
N LYS A 131 7.92 61.10 -14.92
CA LYS A 131 7.92 62.44 -15.52
C LYS A 131 6.75 63.28 -15.01
N LYS A 132 6.77 63.60 -13.72
CA LYS A 132 6.08 64.74 -13.10
C LYS A 132 6.47 64.79 -11.62
N GLU A 133 7.56 65.49 -11.35
CA GLU A 133 7.78 66.43 -10.23
C GLU A 133 9.10 67.15 -10.48
#